data_AF-A0AB34J5N8-F1
#
_entry.id   AF-A0AB34J5N8-F1
#
_cell.length_a   1.000
_cell.length_b   1.000
_cell.length_c   1.000
_cell.angle_alpha   90.00
_cell.angle_beta   90.00
_cell.angle_gamma   90.00
#
_symmetry.space_group_name_H-M   'P 1'
#
loop_
_entity.id
_entity.type
_entity.pdbx_description
1 polymer ?
#
loop_
_entity_poly.entity_id
_entity_poly.type
_entity_poly.pdbx_seq_one_letter_code
_entity_poly.pdbx_strand_id
1 'polypeptide(L)'
;MAFGYAPARWGSITGASVAAWPPAFSRGLARSPKRRKKSKEKKPLNTKWDHLIEKYTAIPMVIPGLKTFEMQHGRSTDGQGGIRKFLAAHTAQIRYQNPEANVLCRASRDEVEALIRLEMKDGKEYLIDATGKKSQEILREVLTTAGVEPAKVAEAVQLRVAEIEAQHKEREEAARRKRMAGAKMDPDAIPDTEQPVAIEGSAETAGQIADGAASDGAADAGSQDTSDAASKVAADMAGNESIDKLEATGDGGATTKG
;
A
#
# COMPACT_ATOMS: atom_id res chain seq x y z
N MET A 1 8.38 -12.78 -50.26
CA MET A 1 7.11 -12.06 -50.00
C MET A 1 7.49 -10.71 -49.41
N ALA A 2 7.25 -9.62 -50.16
CA ALA A 2 7.67 -8.27 -49.78
C ALA A 2 6.51 -7.52 -49.12
N PHE A 3 6.67 -7.08 -47.88
CA PHE A 3 5.71 -6.23 -47.18
C PHE A 3 5.99 -4.76 -47.54
N GLY A 4 5.11 -4.17 -48.35
CA GLY A 4 5.15 -2.75 -48.69
C GLY A 4 4.67 -1.89 -47.53
N TYR A 5 5.56 -1.05 -47.00
CA TYR A 5 5.22 0.02 -46.06
C TYR A 5 4.66 1.23 -46.83
N ALA A 6 3.42 1.59 -46.55
CA ALA A 6 2.85 2.87 -46.97
C ALA A 6 3.17 3.94 -45.90
N PRO A 7 3.76 5.10 -46.25
CA PRO A 7 3.99 6.18 -45.29
C PRO A 7 2.68 6.91 -44.96
N ALA A 8 2.38 7.03 -43.67
CA ALA A 8 1.28 7.83 -43.15
C ALA A 8 1.52 9.32 -43.43
N ARG A 9 0.65 9.93 -44.24
CA ARG A 9 0.59 11.37 -44.49
C ARG A 9 0.19 12.11 -43.22
N TRP A 10 1.07 12.96 -42.71
CA TRP A 10 0.74 13.95 -41.69
C TRP A 10 -0.15 15.04 -42.33
N GLY A 11 -1.43 15.05 -41.96
CA GLY A 11 -2.38 16.08 -42.35
C GLY A 11 -2.05 17.40 -41.64
N SER A 12 -1.71 18.42 -42.43
CA SER A 12 -1.55 19.80 -41.98
C SER A 12 -2.91 20.40 -41.59
N ILE A 13 -3.14 20.63 -40.30
CA ILE A 13 -4.26 21.46 -39.84
C ILE A 13 -3.80 22.91 -39.90
N THR A 14 -4.07 23.58 -41.02
CA THR A 14 -4.06 25.04 -41.11
C THR A 14 -5.46 25.48 -41.51
N GLY A 15 -6.05 26.38 -40.74
CA GLY A 15 -7.41 26.88 -40.97
C GLY A 15 -7.96 27.63 -39.78
N ALA A 16 -7.66 28.92 -39.72
CA ALA A 16 -8.11 29.87 -38.72
C ALA A 16 -9.63 30.11 -38.76
N SER A 17 -10.20 30.45 -37.61
CA SER A 17 -11.44 31.23 -37.52
C SER A 17 -11.29 32.24 -36.39
N VAL A 18 -11.06 33.48 -36.79
CA VAL A 18 -11.13 34.68 -35.97
C VAL A 18 -12.61 35.08 -35.93
N ALA A 19 -13.21 35.12 -34.74
CA ALA A 19 -14.48 35.81 -34.56
C ALA A 19 -14.60 36.40 -33.14
N ALA A 20 -14.55 37.73 -33.13
CA ALA A 20 -15.30 38.67 -32.30
C ALA A 20 -15.26 38.55 -30.76
N TRP A 21 -14.61 39.56 -30.17
CA TRP A 21 -14.79 39.98 -28.78
C TRP A 21 -16.23 40.47 -28.53
N PRO A 22 -16.85 40.15 -27.37
CA PRO A 22 -17.86 41.02 -26.79
C PRO A 22 -17.22 42.18 -25.99
N PRO A 23 -17.73 43.42 -26.11
CA PRO A 23 -17.22 44.60 -25.42
C PRO A 23 -17.77 44.75 -23.99
N ALA A 24 -16.96 45.38 -23.14
CA ALA A 24 -17.32 46.31 -22.07
C ALA A 24 -18.59 46.05 -21.22
N PHE A 25 -18.53 45.05 -20.33
CA PHE A 25 -19.05 45.19 -18.96
C PHE A 25 -17.90 45.06 -17.96
N SER A 26 -17.05 46.08 -17.96
CA SER A 26 -16.32 46.47 -16.77
C SER A 26 -17.31 46.87 -15.67
N ARG A 27 -17.23 46.25 -14.50
CA ARG A 27 -17.13 46.93 -13.19
C ARG A 27 -17.47 45.98 -12.04
N GLY A 28 -16.52 45.83 -11.12
CA GLY A 28 -16.81 45.38 -9.77
C GLY A 28 -16.06 44.12 -9.36
N LEU A 29 -14.74 44.20 -9.29
CA LEU A 29 -13.91 43.64 -8.20
C LEU A 29 -12.46 44.06 -8.48
N ALA A 30 -12.19 45.36 -8.28
CA ALA A 30 -10.85 45.87 -8.14
C ALA A 30 -10.21 45.23 -6.88
N ARG A 31 -9.70 44.00 -7.03
CA ARG A 31 -8.89 43.34 -6.01
C ARG A 31 -7.67 44.23 -5.77
N SER A 32 -7.62 44.84 -4.59
CA SER A 32 -6.63 45.84 -4.20
C SER A 32 -5.19 45.47 -4.62
N PRO A 33 -4.40 46.39 -5.22
CA PRO A 33 -3.00 46.15 -5.56
C PRO A 33 -2.09 45.98 -4.33
N LYS A 34 -2.59 46.32 -3.12
CA LYS A 34 -1.82 46.31 -1.88
C LYS A 34 -1.55 44.91 -1.30
N ARG A 35 -2.15 43.83 -1.84
CA ARG A 35 -2.00 42.46 -1.30
C ARG A 35 -1.01 41.56 -2.07
N ARG A 36 -0.16 42.13 -2.93
CA ARG A 36 0.83 41.40 -3.76
C ARG A 36 2.31 41.69 -3.45
N LYS A 37 2.60 42.34 -2.32
CA LYS A 37 3.97 42.66 -1.85
C LYS A 37 4.39 41.91 -0.58
N LYS A 38 3.85 40.72 -0.31
CA LYS A 38 4.47 39.79 0.65
C LYS A 38 5.20 38.72 -0.14
N SER A 39 6.51 38.96 -0.27
CA SER A 39 7.56 37.99 -0.54
C SER A 39 7.16 36.75 -1.35
N LYS A 40 7.34 36.85 -2.66
CA LYS A 40 7.92 35.72 -3.40
C LYS A 40 9.37 35.55 -2.92
N GLU A 41 9.55 35.18 -1.65
CA GLU A 41 10.72 34.41 -1.27
C GLU A 41 10.64 33.20 -2.19
N LYS A 42 11.51 33.19 -3.21
CA LYS A 42 11.73 32.01 -4.02
C LYS A 42 12.28 31.00 -3.04
N LYS A 43 11.39 30.28 -2.33
CA LYS A 43 11.77 29.05 -1.64
C LYS A 43 12.61 28.32 -2.69
N PRO A 44 13.85 27.92 -2.36
CA PRO A 44 14.64 27.17 -3.31
C PRO A 44 13.71 26.09 -3.84
N LEU A 45 13.70 25.91 -5.17
CA LEU A 45 13.09 24.75 -5.78
C LEU A 45 13.88 23.57 -5.23
N ASN A 46 13.57 23.19 -3.98
CA ASN A 46 13.98 21.95 -3.38
C ASN A 46 13.21 20.97 -4.23
N THR A 47 13.92 20.52 -5.25
CA THR A 47 13.50 19.55 -6.22
C THR A 47 13.02 18.39 -5.39
N LYS A 48 11.70 18.20 -5.35
CA LYS A 48 11.02 17.12 -4.60
C LYS A 48 11.61 15.73 -4.90
N TRP A 49 12.45 15.63 -5.93
CA TRP A 49 13.35 14.55 -6.27
C TRP A 49 14.18 14.03 -5.08
N ASP A 50 14.82 14.88 -4.27
CA ASP A 50 15.66 14.37 -3.17
C ASP A 50 14.84 13.58 -2.15
N HIS A 51 13.66 14.10 -1.81
CA HIS A 51 12.71 13.40 -0.95
C HIS A 51 12.15 12.11 -1.58
N LEU A 52 11.98 12.09 -2.90
CA LEU A 52 11.58 10.87 -3.61
C LEU A 52 12.69 9.84 -3.61
N ILE A 53 13.95 10.25 -3.79
CA ILE A 53 15.12 9.36 -3.71
C ILE A 53 15.20 8.76 -2.32
N GLU A 54 15.18 9.58 -1.26
CA GLU A 54 15.17 9.11 0.13
C GLU A 54 14.06 8.08 0.37
N LYS A 55 12.85 8.39 -0.10
CA LYS A 55 11.70 7.48 0.02
C LYS A 55 11.89 6.17 -0.76
N TYR A 56 12.52 6.23 -1.94
CA TYR A 56 12.72 5.07 -2.78
C TYR A 56 13.93 4.22 -2.37
N THR A 57 14.89 4.78 -1.64
CA THR A 57 16.04 4.06 -1.08
C THR A 57 15.84 3.64 0.37
N ALA A 58 14.80 4.11 1.04
CA ALA A 58 14.55 3.83 2.46
C ALA A 58 14.42 2.34 2.79
N ILE A 59 13.90 1.51 1.86
CA ILE A 59 13.72 0.07 2.06
C ILE A 59 14.60 -0.66 1.05
N PRO A 60 15.58 -1.50 1.47
CA PRO A 60 16.44 -2.21 0.54
C PRO A 60 15.66 -3.30 -0.19
N MET A 61 15.52 -3.14 -1.50
CA MET A 61 14.74 -4.01 -2.40
C MET A 61 15.50 -4.31 -3.69
N VAL A 62 16.82 -4.40 -3.59
CA VAL A 62 17.69 -4.82 -4.68
C VAL A 62 17.55 -6.33 -4.85
N ILE A 63 17.08 -6.76 -6.02
CA ILE A 63 16.89 -8.16 -6.37
C ILE A 63 17.94 -8.52 -7.44
N PRO A 64 19.03 -9.23 -7.07
CA PRO A 64 20.11 -9.51 -7.98
C PRO A 64 19.63 -10.41 -9.12
N GLY A 65 19.85 -9.98 -10.36
CA GLY A 65 19.47 -10.76 -11.53
C GLY A 65 17.98 -10.77 -11.85
N LEU A 66 17.18 -9.84 -11.33
CA LEU A 66 15.79 -9.67 -11.76
C LEU A 66 15.73 -9.17 -13.21
N LYS A 67 15.03 -9.91 -14.08
CA LYS A 67 14.80 -9.55 -15.49
C LYS A 67 13.38 -9.01 -15.71
N THR A 68 12.38 -9.72 -15.20
CA THR A 68 10.98 -9.32 -15.30
C THR A 68 10.31 -9.44 -13.95
N PHE A 69 9.56 -8.42 -13.55
CA PHE A 69 8.66 -8.44 -12.41
C PHE A 69 7.26 -8.15 -12.94
N GLU A 70 6.38 -9.14 -12.96
CA GLU A 70 5.00 -8.96 -13.36
C GLU A 70 4.09 -9.19 -12.17
N MET A 71 3.15 -8.28 -11.97
CA MET A 71 2.16 -8.37 -10.92
C MET A 71 0.77 -8.24 -11.51
N GLN A 72 -0.11 -9.16 -11.14
CA GLN A 72 -1.45 -9.29 -11.65
C GLN A 72 -2.42 -9.30 -10.46
N HIS A 73 -3.46 -8.47 -10.51
CA HIS A 73 -4.43 -8.39 -9.43
C HIS A 73 -5.83 -7.97 -9.89
N GLY A 74 -6.84 -8.41 -9.14
CA GLY A 74 -8.22 -7.98 -9.32
C GLY A 74 -8.49 -6.57 -8.78
N ARG A 75 -9.39 -5.82 -9.43
CA ARG A 75 -9.78 -4.47 -8.99
C ARG A 75 -10.71 -4.47 -7.76
N SER A 76 -11.67 -5.39 -7.72
CA SER A 76 -12.78 -5.36 -6.74
C SER A 76 -12.98 -6.68 -5.98
N THR A 77 -12.11 -7.66 -6.19
CA THR A 77 -12.20 -8.96 -5.54
C THR A 77 -11.71 -8.91 -4.09
N ASP A 78 -12.35 -9.72 -3.22
CA ASP A 78 -11.90 -9.95 -1.85
C ASP A 78 -10.53 -10.65 -1.83
N GLY A 79 -9.78 -10.50 -0.74
CA GLY A 79 -8.41 -11.04 -0.62
C GLY A 79 -7.33 -10.27 -1.40
N GLN A 80 -7.70 -9.33 -2.28
CA GLN A 80 -6.78 -8.54 -3.10
C GLN A 80 -6.25 -7.27 -2.40
N GLY A 81 -6.64 -7.03 -1.14
CA GLY A 81 -6.26 -5.82 -0.41
C GLY A 81 -4.76 -5.72 -0.14
N GLY A 82 -4.09 -6.85 0.11
CA GLY A 82 -2.66 -6.91 0.38
C GLY A 82 -1.80 -6.55 -0.82
N ILE A 83 -2.06 -7.19 -1.97
CA ILE A 83 -1.34 -6.92 -3.22
C ILE A 83 -1.54 -5.47 -3.71
N ARG A 84 -2.72 -4.87 -3.54
CA ARG A 84 -2.93 -3.46 -3.87
C ARG A 84 -2.12 -2.52 -2.98
N LYS A 85 -2.02 -2.83 -1.68
CA LYS A 85 -1.15 -2.09 -0.76
C LYS A 85 0.33 -2.28 -1.11
N PHE A 86 0.71 -3.49 -1.50
CA PHE A 86 2.06 -3.79 -1.97
C PHE A 86 2.41 -3.00 -3.23
N LEU A 87 1.54 -3.01 -4.25
CA LEU A 87 1.67 -2.21 -5.48
C LEU A 87 1.90 -0.73 -5.18
N ALA A 88 1.03 -0.15 -4.35
CA ALA A 88 1.10 1.28 -4.02
C ALA A 88 2.36 1.66 -3.24
N ALA A 89 2.88 0.75 -2.41
CA ALA A 89 4.05 1.01 -1.56
C ALA A 89 5.39 0.73 -2.26
N HIS A 90 5.49 -0.40 -2.97
CA HIS A 90 6.77 -1.02 -3.29
C HIS A 90 7.12 -0.99 -4.79
N THR A 91 6.15 -0.94 -5.70
CA THR A 91 6.46 -1.05 -7.14
C THR A 91 7.36 0.08 -7.65
N ALA A 92 7.21 1.30 -7.13
CA ALA A 92 8.11 2.40 -7.48
C ALA A 92 9.53 2.18 -6.93
N GLN A 93 9.66 1.59 -5.73
CA GLN A 93 10.95 1.23 -5.13
C GLN A 93 11.64 0.13 -5.95
N ILE A 94 10.91 -0.91 -6.37
CA ILE A 94 11.45 -2.00 -7.23
C ILE A 94 12.00 -1.40 -8.53
N ARG A 95 11.23 -0.55 -9.21
CA ARG A 95 11.65 0.10 -10.47
C ARG A 95 12.89 0.97 -10.29
N TYR A 96 12.95 1.69 -9.18
CA TYR A 96 14.07 2.59 -8.91
C TYR A 96 15.37 1.84 -8.63
N GLN A 97 15.30 0.78 -7.80
CA GLN A 97 16.47 0.03 -7.36
C GLN A 97 16.90 -1.07 -8.34
N ASN A 98 16.02 -1.48 -9.26
CA ASN A 98 16.30 -2.52 -10.27
C ASN A 98 16.05 -1.96 -11.68
N PRO A 99 16.89 -1.02 -12.16
CA PRO A 99 16.65 -0.31 -13.42
C PRO A 99 16.71 -1.22 -14.66
N GLU A 100 17.36 -2.38 -14.55
CA GLU A 100 17.45 -3.38 -15.63
C GLU A 100 16.21 -4.26 -15.73
N ALA A 101 15.38 -4.30 -14.69
CA ALA A 101 14.20 -5.16 -14.64
C ALA A 101 12.99 -4.51 -15.32
N ASN A 102 12.27 -5.28 -16.13
CA ASN A 102 10.99 -4.85 -16.67
C ASN A 102 9.87 -5.07 -15.64
N VAL A 103 9.30 -3.99 -15.11
CA VAL A 103 8.28 -4.05 -14.06
C VAL A 103 6.89 -3.77 -14.62
N LEU A 104 6.09 -4.81 -14.80
CA LEU A 104 4.73 -4.79 -15.33
C LEU A 104 3.70 -4.96 -14.22
N CYS A 105 2.61 -4.19 -14.27
CA CYS A 105 1.50 -4.32 -13.34
C CYS A 105 0.19 -4.32 -14.13
N ARG A 106 -0.59 -5.39 -13.99
CA ARG A 106 -1.88 -5.58 -14.65
C ARG A 106 -2.98 -5.62 -13.60
N ALA A 107 -4.00 -4.79 -13.83
CA ALA A 107 -5.18 -4.73 -13.00
C ALA A 107 -6.40 -5.13 -13.84
N SER A 108 -6.88 -6.36 -13.66
CA SER A 108 -8.02 -6.88 -14.40
C SER A 108 -9.33 -6.80 -13.61
N ARG A 109 -10.43 -6.85 -14.34
CA ARG A 109 -11.78 -7.01 -13.77
C ARG A 109 -12.14 -8.48 -13.59
N ASP A 110 -11.60 -9.34 -14.43
CA ASP A 110 -12.01 -10.75 -14.55
C ASP A 110 -11.07 -11.69 -13.77
N GLU A 111 -9.89 -11.22 -13.40
CA GLU A 111 -8.92 -12.01 -12.65
C GLU A 111 -9.29 -12.05 -11.17
N VAL A 112 -9.45 -13.28 -10.67
CA VAL A 112 -9.82 -13.55 -9.28
C VAL A 112 -8.58 -13.64 -8.38
N GLU A 113 -7.44 -14.02 -8.94
CA GLU A 113 -6.22 -14.36 -8.19
C GLU A 113 -5.18 -13.24 -8.21
N ALA A 114 -4.53 -13.03 -7.06
CA ALA A 114 -3.42 -12.10 -6.92
C ALA A 114 -2.12 -12.85 -7.22
N LEU A 115 -1.45 -12.57 -8.32
CA LEU A 115 -0.26 -13.31 -8.74
C LEU A 115 0.92 -12.37 -8.96
N ILE A 116 2.10 -12.82 -8.52
CA ILE A 116 3.39 -12.18 -8.82
C ILE A 116 4.27 -13.18 -9.54
N ARG A 117 4.75 -12.81 -10.72
CA ARG A 117 5.69 -13.58 -11.53
C ARG A 117 7.04 -12.87 -11.55
N LEU A 118 8.08 -13.60 -11.16
CA LEU A 118 9.47 -13.15 -11.18
C LEU A 118 10.22 -13.95 -12.23
N GLU A 119 10.83 -13.29 -13.20
CA GLU A 119 11.75 -13.91 -14.15
C GLU A 119 13.17 -13.44 -13.83
N MET A 120 14.07 -14.38 -13.55
CA MET A 120 15.47 -14.10 -13.26
C MET A 120 16.32 -14.20 -14.55
N LYS A 121 17.51 -13.60 -14.54
CA LYS A 121 18.47 -13.66 -15.65
C LYS A 121 18.90 -15.08 -16.00
N ASP A 122 18.85 -16.00 -15.04
CA ASP A 122 19.12 -17.42 -15.23
C ASP A 122 18.02 -18.16 -16.02
N GLY A 123 16.94 -17.45 -16.39
CA GLY A 123 15.76 -18.03 -17.05
C GLY A 123 14.81 -18.74 -16.09
N LYS A 124 15.09 -18.73 -14.79
CA LYS A 124 14.18 -19.27 -13.76
C LYS A 124 12.99 -18.35 -13.57
N GLU A 125 11.81 -18.95 -13.52
CA GLU A 125 10.57 -18.26 -13.24
C GLU A 125 10.02 -18.71 -11.89
N TYR A 126 9.58 -17.73 -11.10
CA TYR A 126 8.93 -17.97 -9.83
C TYR A 126 7.55 -17.35 -9.85
N LEU A 127 6.55 -18.12 -9.41
CA LEU A 127 5.17 -17.70 -9.33
C LEU A 127 4.75 -17.71 -7.86
N ILE A 128 4.32 -16.55 -7.37
CA ILE A 128 3.94 -16.32 -5.98
C ILE A 128 2.45 -15.96 -5.95
N ASP A 129 1.67 -16.77 -5.26
CA ASP A 129 0.28 -16.43 -4.93
C ASP A 129 0.27 -15.40 -3.79
N ALA A 130 -0.31 -14.24 -4.06
CA ALA A 130 -0.42 -13.13 -3.14
C ALA A 130 -1.85 -12.97 -2.58
N THR A 131 -2.73 -13.93 -2.85
CA THR A 131 -4.15 -13.86 -2.47
C THR A 131 -4.29 -13.98 -0.96
N GLY A 132 -5.00 -13.03 -0.33
CA GLY A 132 -5.22 -13.02 1.13
C GLY A 132 -4.00 -12.65 1.98
N LYS A 133 -2.80 -12.54 1.39
CA LYS A 133 -1.57 -12.20 2.09
C LYS A 133 -1.48 -10.72 2.42
N LYS A 134 -0.82 -10.37 3.53
CA LYS A 134 -0.53 -8.97 3.87
C LYS A 134 0.62 -8.43 3.01
N SER A 135 0.67 -7.11 2.81
CA SER A 135 1.73 -6.46 2.03
C SER A 135 3.16 -6.79 2.51
N GLN A 136 3.37 -6.97 3.82
CA GLN A 136 4.68 -7.31 4.39
C GLN A 136 5.06 -8.77 4.14
N GLU A 137 4.07 -9.68 4.16
CA GLU A 137 4.27 -11.09 3.85
C GLU A 137 4.65 -11.27 2.38
N ILE A 138 3.95 -10.56 1.49
CA ILE A 138 4.27 -10.50 0.06
C ILE A 138 5.71 -9.99 -0.16
N LEU A 139 6.10 -8.91 0.54
CA LEU A 139 7.47 -8.39 0.47
C LEU A 139 8.50 -9.44 0.89
N ARG A 140 8.26 -10.11 2.01
CA ARG A 140 9.14 -11.16 2.52
C ARG A 140 9.29 -12.30 1.52
N GLU A 141 8.18 -12.77 0.97
CA GLU A 141 8.14 -13.89 0.04
C GLU A 141 8.79 -13.56 -1.31
N VAL A 142 8.58 -12.35 -1.84
CA VAL A 142 9.25 -11.87 -3.06
C VAL A 142 10.77 -11.86 -2.88
N LEU A 143 11.26 -11.25 -1.79
CA LEU A 143 12.71 -11.15 -1.56
C LEU A 143 13.35 -12.53 -1.24
N THR A 144 12.66 -13.37 -0.47
CA THR A 144 13.15 -14.71 -0.12
C THR A 144 13.20 -15.61 -1.36
N THR A 145 12.13 -15.61 -2.17
CA THR A 145 12.05 -16.39 -3.41
C THR A 145 13.11 -15.95 -4.43
N ALA A 146 13.43 -14.67 -4.46
CA ALA A 146 14.46 -14.13 -5.33
C ALA A 146 15.90 -14.36 -4.82
N GLY A 147 16.08 -15.08 -3.71
CA GLY A 147 17.40 -15.44 -3.18
C GLY A 147 18.13 -14.29 -2.47
N VAL A 148 17.40 -13.28 -2.01
CA VAL A 148 18.00 -12.20 -1.20
C VAL A 148 18.37 -12.75 0.18
N GLU A 149 19.51 -12.29 0.70
CA GLU A 149 20.03 -12.69 2.00
C GLU A 149 19.00 -12.46 3.13
N PRO A 150 18.75 -13.47 4.01
CA PRO A 150 17.66 -13.41 4.99
C PRO A 150 17.78 -12.24 5.98
N ALA A 151 19.01 -11.80 6.29
CA ALA A 151 19.27 -10.62 7.11
C ALA A 151 18.69 -9.34 6.48
N LYS A 152 18.92 -9.15 5.17
CA LYS A 152 18.40 -8.00 4.41
C LYS A 152 16.88 -8.08 4.25
N VAL A 153 16.34 -9.29 4.11
CA VAL A 153 14.87 -9.49 4.09
C VAL A 153 14.25 -9.07 5.41
N ALA A 154 14.83 -9.48 6.54
CA ALA A 154 14.34 -9.11 7.87
C ALA A 154 14.39 -7.59 8.08
N GLU A 155 15.50 -6.94 7.70
CA GLU A 155 15.65 -5.49 7.77
C GLU A 155 14.59 -4.77 6.94
N ALA A 156 14.40 -5.16 5.67
CA ALA A 156 13.40 -4.55 4.79
C ALA A 156 11.97 -4.66 5.37
N VAL A 157 11.64 -5.81 5.94
CA VAL A 157 10.32 -6.03 6.58
C VAL A 157 10.18 -5.17 7.85
N GLN A 158 11.20 -5.12 8.71
CA GLN A 158 11.18 -4.31 9.93
C GLN A 158 11.02 -2.82 9.64
N LEU A 159 11.77 -2.29 8.65
CA LEU A 159 11.64 -0.91 8.21
C LEU A 159 10.22 -0.62 7.70
N ARG A 160 9.61 -1.58 6.99
CA ARG A 160 8.24 -1.43 6.51
C ARG A 160 7.20 -1.44 7.64
N VAL A 161 7.39 -2.28 8.65
CA VAL A 161 6.56 -2.29 9.86
C VAL A 161 6.65 -0.94 10.57
N ALA A 162 7.87 -0.44 10.79
CA ALA A 162 8.10 0.85 11.45
C ALA A 162 7.45 2.02 10.68
N GLU A 163 7.51 2.02 9.34
CA GLU A 163 6.86 3.03 8.52
C GLU A 163 5.32 2.99 8.66
N ILE A 164 4.73 1.79 8.71
CA ILE A 164 3.29 1.62 8.88
C ILE A 164 2.83 2.11 10.26
N GLU A 165 3.60 1.82 11.31
CA GLU A 165 3.34 2.31 12.66
C GLU A 165 3.42 3.84 12.73
N ALA A 166 4.44 4.44 12.11
CA ALA A 166 4.58 5.89 12.04
C ALA A 166 3.38 6.55 11.33
N GLN A 167 2.95 5.98 10.20
CA GLN A 167 1.76 6.46 9.48
C GLN A 167 0.47 6.33 10.31
N HIS A 168 0.34 5.25 11.10
CA HIS A 168 -0.80 5.08 12.00
C HIS A 168 -0.82 6.13 13.10
N LYS A 169 0.32 6.38 13.76
CA LYS A 169 0.45 7.42 14.78
C LYS A 169 0.12 8.81 14.23
N GLU A 170 0.62 9.15 13.04
CA GLU A 170 0.32 10.43 12.40
C GLU A 170 -1.18 10.58 12.09
N ARG A 171 -1.83 9.51 11.59
CA ARG A 171 -3.28 9.52 11.31
C ARG A 171 -4.11 9.66 12.58
N GLU A 172 -3.72 9.00 13.66
CA GLU A 172 -4.38 9.10 14.96
C GLU A 172 -4.24 10.51 15.55
N GLU A 173 -3.04 11.09 15.52
CA GLU A 173 -2.82 12.47 15.93
C GLU A 173 -3.62 13.46 15.08
N ALA A 174 -3.67 13.26 13.77
CA ALA A 174 -4.46 14.10 12.87
C ALA A 174 -5.96 13.99 13.17
N ALA A 175 -6.46 12.78 13.46
CA ALA A 175 -7.85 12.57 13.87
C ALA A 175 -8.14 13.24 15.22
N ARG A 176 -7.22 13.13 16.19
CA ARG A 176 -7.32 13.80 17.50
C ARG A 176 -7.34 15.33 17.35
N ARG A 177 -6.45 15.90 16.53
CA ARG A 177 -6.43 17.34 16.23
C ARG A 177 -7.74 17.81 15.60
N LYS A 178 -8.30 17.03 14.65
CA LYS A 178 -9.60 17.33 14.04
C LYS A 178 -10.75 17.29 15.05
N ARG A 179 -10.77 16.32 15.96
CA ARG A 179 -11.76 16.23 17.05
C ARG A 179 -11.68 17.44 18.00
N MET A 180 -10.49 17.84 18.42
CA MET A 180 -10.29 19.01 19.29
C MET A 180 -10.60 20.34 18.60
N ALA A 181 -10.40 20.44 17.29
CA ALA A 181 -10.79 21.61 16.50
C ALA A 181 -12.31 21.67 16.29
N GLY A 182 -12.96 20.52 16.07
CA GLY A 182 -14.41 20.41 15.95
C GLY A 182 -15.16 20.68 17.26
N ALA A 183 -14.58 20.29 18.41
CA ALA A 183 -15.15 20.55 19.73
C ALA A 183 -15.17 22.03 20.15
N LYS A 184 -14.62 22.95 19.33
CA LYS A 184 -14.66 24.41 19.56
C LYS A 184 -15.75 25.14 18.75
N MET A 185 -16.61 24.42 18.05
CA MET A 185 -17.89 24.87 17.49
C MET A 185 -18.97 24.05 18.19
N ASP A 186 -19.91 24.54 19.01
CA ASP A 186 -20.54 25.85 19.15
C ASP A 186 -20.78 26.15 20.65
N PRO A 187 -20.32 27.30 21.18
CA PRO A 187 -20.70 27.72 22.53
C PRO A 187 -22.15 28.22 22.64
N ASP A 188 -22.83 28.45 21.51
CA ASP A 188 -24.21 28.98 21.44
C ASP A 188 -25.26 27.95 20.98
N ALA A 189 -24.89 26.67 20.87
CA ALA A 189 -25.87 25.60 20.68
C ALA A 189 -26.60 25.36 22.02
N ILE A 190 -27.55 26.24 22.33
CA ILE A 190 -28.55 26.02 23.36
C ILE A 190 -29.31 24.75 22.94
N PRO A 191 -29.22 23.65 23.70
CA PRO A 191 -30.04 22.49 23.41
C PRO A 191 -31.46 22.88 23.81
N ASP A 192 -32.30 23.26 22.84
CA ASP A 192 -33.76 23.37 23.01
C ASP A 192 -34.28 21.97 23.42
N THR A 193 -34.20 21.69 24.71
CA THR A 193 -34.53 20.42 25.34
C THR A 193 -35.80 20.58 26.14
N GLU A 194 -36.88 21.00 25.51
CA GLU A 194 -38.22 20.90 26.10
C GLU A 194 -39.24 20.59 25.01
N GLN A 195 -39.24 19.35 24.50
CA GLN A 195 -40.48 18.73 24.07
C GLN A 195 -40.68 17.41 24.82
N PRO A 196 -41.63 17.33 25.77
CA PRO A 196 -42.02 16.07 26.37
C PRO A 196 -42.73 15.23 25.31
N VAL A 197 -42.08 14.16 24.86
CA VAL A 197 -42.72 13.14 24.03
C VAL A 197 -43.69 12.37 24.94
N ALA A 198 -44.98 12.60 24.73
CA ALA A 198 -46.04 11.80 25.33
C ALA A 198 -45.86 10.33 24.89
N ILE A 199 -45.52 9.48 25.84
CA ILE A 199 -45.59 8.02 25.70
C ILE A 199 -47.03 7.65 26.03
N GLU A 200 -47.91 7.74 25.03
CA GLU A 200 -49.21 7.06 25.08
C GLU A 200 -49.08 5.71 24.37
N GLY A 201 -49.39 4.66 25.14
CA GLY A 201 -49.15 3.29 24.74
C GLY A 201 -50.08 2.79 23.64
N SER A 202 -49.64 1.73 22.97
CA SER A 202 -50.56 0.74 22.43
C SER A 202 -50.02 -0.64 22.77
N ALA A 203 -50.71 -1.25 23.72
CA ALA A 203 -50.70 -2.69 23.93
C ALA A 203 -51.33 -3.39 22.71
N GLU A 204 -51.23 -4.72 22.73
CA GLU A 204 -51.87 -5.69 21.83
C GLU A 204 -51.16 -5.94 20.49
N THR A 205 -50.37 -7.02 20.45
CA THR A 205 -50.84 -8.21 19.74
C THR A 205 -50.10 -9.46 20.22
N ALA A 206 -50.81 -10.28 20.96
CA ALA A 206 -50.45 -11.66 21.23
C ALA A 206 -50.93 -12.55 20.07
N GLY A 207 -50.10 -13.52 19.70
CA GLY A 207 -50.55 -14.80 19.14
C GLY A 207 -50.65 -14.90 17.62
N GLN A 208 -49.67 -15.58 17.02
CA GLN A 208 -49.97 -16.77 16.20
C GLN A 208 -48.72 -17.63 16.04
N ILE A 209 -48.78 -18.78 16.70
CA ILE A 209 -47.95 -19.96 16.49
C ILE A 209 -48.48 -20.65 15.23
N ALA A 210 -47.62 -20.92 14.26
CA ALA A 210 -47.86 -21.94 13.25
C ALA A 210 -46.55 -22.66 12.94
N ASP A 211 -46.56 -23.95 13.26
CA ASP A 211 -45.58 -24.98 12.91
C ASP A 211 -45.22 -24.98 11.42
N GLY A 212 -43.95 -25.24 11.10
CA GLY A 212 -43.48 -25.29 9.71
C GLY A 212 -42.05 -25.78 9.56
N ALA A 213 -41.85 -27.05 9.85
CA ALA A 213 -40.76 -27.98 9.50
C ALA A 213 -39.62 -27.54 8.55
N ALA A 214 -38.42 -27.98 8.97
CA ALA A 214 -37.31 -28.55 8.17
C ALA A 214 -36.51 -27.64 7.24
N SER A 215 -35.21 -27.45 7.56
CA SER A 215 -34.08 -28.14 6.89
C SER A 215 -32.75 -27.47 7.24
N ASP A 216 -31.74 -28.33 7.45
CA ASP A 216 -30.29 -28.13 7.25
C ASP A 216 -29.64 -26.88 7.89
N GLY A 217 -28.86 -26.98 8.97
CA GLY A 217 -27.66 -27.80 9.06
C GLY A 217 -26.43 -26.99 8.58
N ALA A 218 -25.77 -26.26 9.48
CA ALA A 218 -24.33 -25.96 9.41
C ALA A 218 -23.85 -25.11 10.61
N ALA A 219 -23.03 -25.76 11.44
CA ALA A 219 -21.89 -25.24 12.18
C ALA A 219 -21.89 -23.76 12.63
N ASP A 220 -22.36 -23.58 13.87
CA ASP A 220 -21.89 -22.58 14.80
C ASP A 220 -20.41 -22.84 15.15
N ALA A 221 -19.54 -21.89 14.81
CA ALA A 221 -18.20 -21.79 15.34
C ALA A 221 -17.98 -20.35 15.75
N GLY A 222 -18.36 -20.06 17.00
CA GLY A 222 -18.01 -18.84 17.70
C GLY A 222 -16.50 -18.61 17.69
N SER A 223 -16.08 -17.46 17.18
CA SER A 223 -14.74 -16.94 17.39
C SER A 223 -14.83 -15.87 18.47
N GLN A 224 -14.48 -16.29 19.69
CA GLN A 224 -14.28 -15.42 20.84
C GLN A 224 -13.05 -14.55 20.63
N ASP A 225 -13.19 -13.30 21.07
CA ASP A 225 -12.12 -12.35 21.33
C ASP A 225 -10.93 -13.01 22.05
N THR A 226 -9.76 -12.98 21.42
CA THR A 226 -8.47 -13.26 22.06
C THR A 226 -7.52 -12.09 21.81
N SER A 227 -7.94 -10.91 22.26
CA SER A 227 -7.13 -9.69 22.30
C SER A 227 -6.53 -9.47 23.70
N ASP A 228 -5.86 -10.49 24.29
CA ASP A 228 -5.08 -10.24 25.54
C ASP A 228 -3.98 -11.27 25.89
N ALA A 229 -3.44 -12.00 24.91
CA ALA A 229 -2.42 -13.04 25.18
C ALA A 229 -1.08 -12.83 24.45
N ALA A 230 -0.80 -11.66 23.88
CA ALA A 230 0.45 -11.40 23.13
C ALA A 230 1.53 -10.61 23.89
N SER A 231 1.28 -10.18 25.14
CA SER A 231 2.24 -9.35 25.92
C SER A 231 3.07 -10.11 26.97
N LYS A 232 3.15 -11.45 26.95
CA LYS A 232 3.85 -12.20 28.02
C LYS A 232 4.77 -13.36 27.59
N VAL A 233 5.23 -13.39 26.34
CA VAL A 233 6.20 -14.42 25.87
C VAL A 233 7.55 -13.82 25.43
N ALA A 234 7.74 -12.50 25.47
CA ALA A 234 8.99 -11.85 25.08
C ALA A 234 10.05 -11.71 26.21
N ALA A 235 9.88 -12.37 27.35
CA ALA A 235 10.78 -12.23 28.50
C ALA A 235 11.61 -13.48 28.84
N ASP A 236 11.51 -14.59 28.08
CA ASP A 236 12.12 -15.88 28.48
C ASP A 236 12.98 -16.56 27.40
N MET A 237 13.59 -15.78 26.50
CA MET A 237 14.61 -16.30 25.55
C MET A 237 15.95 -15.54 25.62
N ALA A 238 16.29 -15.03 26.80
CA ALA A 238 17.65 -14.60 27.13
C ALA A 238 18.28 -15.65 28.06
N GLY A 239 18.68 -16.79 27.51
CA GLY A 239 19.32 -17.83 28.30
C GLY A 239 19.44 -19.17 27.58
N ASN A 240 20.37 -19.28 26.65
CA ASN A 240 21.13 -20.52 26.56
C ASN A 240 22.49 -20.27 25.91
N GLU A 241 23.47 -20.04 26.77
CA GLU A 241 24.89 -20.19 26.49
C GLU A 241 25.21 -21.66 26.17
N SER A 242 26.40 -21.85 25.58
CA SER A 242 27.16 -23.11 25.45
C SER A 242 26.66 -24.17 24.47
N ILE A 243 27.16 -24.09 23.22
CA ILE A 243 27.44 -25.28 22.41
C ILE A 243 28.85 -25.18 21.79
N ASP A 244 29.72 -26.01 22.33
CA ASP A 244 30.84 -26.75 21.73
C ASP A 244 31.90 -26.05 20.87
N LYS A 245 33.01 -25.83 21.56
CA LYS A 245 34.38 -25.79 21.04
C LYS A 245 34.78 -27.18 20.53
N LEU A 246 34.55 -27.46 19.25
CA LEU A 246 35.10 -28.63 18.56
C LEU A 246 36.41 -28.25 17.87
N GLU A 247 37.51 -28.66 18.49
CA GLU A 247 38.82 -28.75 17.88
C GLU A 247 38.79 -29.79 16.76
N ALA A 248 39.01 -29.34 15.52
CA ALA A 248 39.31 -30.21 14.39
C ALA A 248 40.80 -30.03 14.03
N THR A 249 41.67 -30.74 14.76
CA THR A 249 42.97 -31.15 14.24
C THR A 249 42.74 -32.25 13.21
N GLY A 250 42.99 -31.94 11.93
CA GLY A 250 42.83 -32.87 10.82
C GLY A 250 43.96 -32.69 9.82
N ASP A 251 44.89 -33.63 9.88
CA ASP A 251 46.05 -33.89 9.03
C ASP A 251 45.70 -33.99 7.53
N GLY A 252 46.61 -33.58 6.65
CA GLY A 252 46.37 -33.63 5.20
C GLY A 252 47.54 -33.20 4.33
N GLY A 253 48.66 -33.91 4.42
CA GLY A 253 49.74 -33.82 3.42
C GLY A 253 49.38 -34.55 2.12
N ALA A 254 49.70 -33.94 0.97
CA ALA A 254 50.00 -34.66 -0.29
C ALA A 254 50.66 -33.73 -1.33
N THR A 255 51.97 -33.92 -1.49
CA THR A 255 52.72 -33.98 -2.76
C THR A 255 52.07 -33.45 -4.04
N THR A 256 52.73 -32.49 -4.70
CA THR A 256 52.86 -32.50 -6.17
C THR A 256 54.29 -32.19 -6.57
N LYS A 257 54.91 -33.16 -7.27
CA LYS A 257 56.05 -32.94 -8.17
C LYS A 257 55.49 -32.64 -9.55
N GLY A 258 56.11 -31.70 -10.24
CA GLY A 258 55.90 -31.35 -11.64
C GLY A 258 56.83 -30.22 -12.01
#